data_AF-A0A5J5HLF5-F1
#
_entry.id   AF-A0A5J5HLF5-F1
#
_cell.length_a   1.000
_cell.length_b   1.000
_cell.length_c   1.000
_cell.angle_alpha   90.00
_cell.angle_beta   90.00
_cell.angle_gamma   90.00
#
_symmetry.space_group_name_H-M   'P 1'
#
loop_
_entity.id
_entity.type
_entity.pdbx_description
1 polymer ?
#
loop_
_entity_poly.entity_id
_entity_poly.type
_entity_poly.pdbx_seq_one_letter_code
_entity_poly.pdbx_strand_id
1 'polypeptide(L)'
;MYRHFIVKETFKHRKECFCPNQAHAHEVPIHEGDVIEIINDRRYIVDKGWYFLISLNNLYDFYLSLEELEYYYAKGVIESIADVELSLNYIQFKIDEALDTGDEELFCHFTQKYIETRALMLKIENYVQKVAL
;
A
#
# COMPACT_ATOMS: atom_id res chain seq x y z
N MET A 1 -12.65 4.14 -4.48
CA MET A 1 -11.45 3.29 -4.36
C MET A 1 -10.25 4.21 -4.31
N TYR A 2 -9.38 4.05 -3.32
CA TYR A 2 -8.17 4.87 -3.21
C TYR A 2 -7.27 4.60 -4.42
N ARG A 3 -6.58 5.64 -4.91
CA ARG A 3 -5.72 5.54 -6.10
C ARG A 3 -4.32 5.06 -5.78
N HIS A 4 -3.83 5.34 -4.57
CA HIS A 4 -2.47 5.02 -4.16
C HIS A 4 -2.48 4.24 -2.85
N PHE A 5 -1.64 3.23 -2.78
CA PHE A 5 -1.40 2.41 -1.61
C PHE A 5 0.10 2.31 -1.35
N ILE A 6 0.48 2.19 -0.08
CA ILE A 6 1.84 1.86 0.34
C ILE A 6 1.87 0.41 0.82
N VAL A 7 2.93 -0.30 0.49
CA VAL A 7 3.17 -1.65 0.96
C VAL A 7 3.82 -1.58 2.35
N LYS A 8 3.26 -2.28 3.32
CA LYS A 8 3.77 -2.35 4.71
C LYS A 8 4.55 -3.60 5.01
N GLU A 9 4.34 -4.66 4.25
CA GLU A 9 5.04 -5.93 4.43
C GLU A 9 5.49 -6.45 3.07
N THR A 10 6.70 -7.01 2.99
CA THR A 10 7.23 -7.57 1.74
C THR A 10 6.49 -8.86 1.39
N PHE A 11 6.00 -8.98 0.16
CA PHE A 11 5.33 -10.17 -0.35
C PHE A 11 5.69 -10.46 -1.80
N LYS A 12 5.32 -11.65 -2.27
CA LYS A 12 5.45 -12.02 -3.68
C LYS A 12 4.06 -12.10 -4.29
N HIS A 13 3.87 -11.37 -5.39
CA HIS A 13 2.66 -11.44 -6.18
C HIS A 13 2.90 -12.27 -7.44
N ARG A 14 2.00 -13.22 -7.74
CA ARG A 14 2.08 -14.02 -8.95
C ARG A 14 1.25 -13.35 -10.04
N LYS A 15 1.92 -12.80 -11.06
CA LYS A 15 1.23 -12.17 -12.19
C LYS A 15 0.36 -13.17 -12.94
N GLU A 16 -0.90 -12.83 -13.13
CA GLU A 16 -1.74 -13.50 -14.11
C GLU A 16 -1.44 -12.96 -15.52
N CYS A 17 -1.00 -13.84 -16.41
CA CYS A 17 -0.76 -13.50 -17.81
C CYS A 17 -1.97 -13.93 -18.67
N PHE A 18 -2.54 -13.00 -19.44
CA PHE A 18 -3.69 -13.24 -20.32
C PHE A 18 -3.30 -13.59 -21.77
N CYS A 19 -2.05 -14.02 -22.00
CA CYS A 19 -1.57 -14.36 -23.34
C CYS A 19 -2.10 -15.73 -23.79
N PRO A 20 -2.67 -15.84 -25.01
CA PRO A 20 -3.42 -17.03 -25.45
C PRO A 20 -2.59 -18.30 -25.72
N ASN A 21 -1.33 -18.42 -25.28
CA ASN A 21 -0.51 -19.62 -25.58
C ASN A 21 0.66 -19.94 -24.63
N GLN A 22 0.88 -19.24 -23.51
CA GLN A 22 1.97 -19.58 -22.58
C GLN A 22 1.61 -19.30 -21.11
N ALA A 23 1.86 -20.28 -20.24
CA ALA A 23 1.75 -20.14 -18.79
C ALA A 23 2.99 -19.42 -18.24
N HIS A 24 3.03 -18.10 -18.39
CA HIS A 24 4.07 -17.27 -17.80
C HIS A 24 3.70 -16.90 -16.37
N ALA A 25 3.95 -17.78 -15.41
CA ALA A 25 3.90 -17.39 -13.99
C ALA A 25 5.20 -16.65 -13.64
N HIS A 26 5.14 -15.32 -13.61
CA HIS A 26 6.24 -14.49 -13.10
C HIS A 26 5.85 -13.99 -11.71
N GLU A 27 6.62 -14.40 -10.70
CA GLU A 27 6.53 -13.78 -9.38
C GLU A 27 7.19 -12.41 -9.43
N VAL A 28 6.47 -11.39 -8.96
CA VAL A 28 7.03 -10.07 -8.72
C VAL A 28 7.18 -9.88 -7.21
N PRO A 29 8.42 -9.66 -6.73
CA PRO A 29 8.62 -9.25 -5.36
C PRO A 29 8.13 -7.81 -5.21
N ILE A 30 7.28 -7.60 -4.20
CA ILE A 30 6.74 -6.31 -3.81
C ILE A 30 7.26 -6.05 -2.40
N HIS A 31 8.05 -5.00 -2.23
CA HIS A 31 8.79 -4.72 -1.02
C HIS A 31 8.08 -3.71 -0.14
N GLU A 32 8.36 -3.75 1.15
CA GLU A 32 7.92 -2.72 2.08
C GLU A 32 8.35 -1.32 1.61
N GLY A 33 7.40 -0.40 1.58
CA GLY A 33 7.57 0.97 1.12
C GLY A 33 7.41 1.15 -0.39
N ASP A 34 7.16 0.09 -1.16
CA ASP A 34 6.75 0.22 -2.55
C ASP A 34 5.37 0.89 -2.63
N VAL A 35 5.18 1.75 -3.62
CA VAL A 35 3.91 2.43 -3.90
C VAL A 35 3.18 1.71 -5.02
N ILE A 36 1.94 1.33 -4.75
CA ILE A 36 1.00 0.79 -5.73
C ILE A 36 0.05 1.90 -6.15
N GLU A 37 0.07 2.25 -7.43
CA GLU A 37 -0.92 3.13 -8.04
C GLU A 37 -1.91 2.31 -8.85
N ILE A 38 -3.21 2.54 -8.63
CA ILE A 38 -4.26 1.99 -9.47
C ILE A 38 -4.48 2.91 -10.66
N ILE A 39 -4.18 2.40 -11.85
CA ILE A 39 -4.45 3.08 -13.11
C ILE A 39 -5.92 2.86 -13.47
N ASN A 40 -6.57 3.88 -14.05
CA ASN A 40 -7.97 3.81 -14.49
C ASN A 40 -8.19 2.92 -15.74
N ASP A 41 -7.46 1.81 -15.85
CA ASP A 41 -7.70 0.74 -16.82
C ASP A 41 -8.17 -0.51 -16.08
N ARG A 42 -9.32 -1.03 -16.49
CA ARG A 42 -10.03 -2.14 -15.84
C ARG A 42 -10.49 -3.13 -16.87
N ARG A 43 -10.29 -4.41 -16.58
CA ARG A 43 -10.72 -5.51 -17.43
C ARG A 43 -11.62 -6.44 -16.64
N TYR A 44 -12.77 -6.77 -17.22
CA TYR A 44 -13.61 -7.84 -16.70
C TYR A 44 -13.31 -9.13 -17.47
N ILE A 45 -13.03 -10.20 -16.75
CA ILE A 45 -12.77 -11.51 -17.31
C ILE A 45 -13.87 -12.46 -16.84
N VAL A 46 -14.54 -13.08 -17.79
CA VAL A 46 -15.58 -14.07 -17.53
C VAL A 46 -14.99 -15.17 -16.62
N ASP A 47 -15.74 -15.53 -15.57
CA ASP A 47 -15.36 -16.51 -14.54
C ASP A 47 -14.20 -16.11 -13.60
N LYS A 48 -13.56 -14.94 -13.78
CA LYS A 48 -12.48 -14.45 -12.92
C LYS A 48 -12.72 -13.06 -12.30
N GLY A 49 -13.71 -12.31 -12.79
CA GLY A 49 -14.09 -11.02 -12.22
C GLY A 49 -13.27 -9.84 -12.73
N TRP A 50 -13.12 -8.82 -11.88
CA TRP A 50 -12.49 -7.55 -12.22
C TRP A 50 -10.98 -7.57 -11.96
N TYR A 51 -10.23 -7.06 -12.93
CA TYR A 51 -8.81 -6.77 -12.83
C TYR A 51 -8.57 -5.29 -13.04
N PHE A 52 -7.65 -4.74 -12.26
CA PHE A 52 -7.19 -3.35 -12.34
C PHE A 52 -5.75 -3.35 -12.83
N LEU A 53 -5.44 -2.49 -13.79
CA LEU A 53 -4.06 -2.19 -14.11
C LEU A 53 -3.47 -1.41 -12.94
N ILE A 54 -2.38 -1.89 -12.37
CA ILE A 54 -1.63 -1.19 -11.36
C ILE A 54 -0.25 -0.82 -11.89
N SER A 55 0.30 0.28 -11.39
CA SER A 55 1.72 0.62 -11.53
C SER A 55 2.42 0.49 -10.19
N LEU A 56 3.50 -0.27 -10.16
CA LEU A 56 4.38 -0.40 -9.01
C LEU A 56 5.54 0.58 -9.15
N ASN A 57 5.63 1.55 -8.24
CA ASN A 57 6.65 2.60 -8.22
C ASN A 57 6.80 3.38 -9.55
N ASN A 58 5.77 3.42 -10.40
CA ASN A 58 5.85 4.00 -11.75
C ASN A 58 6.94 3.34 -12.64
N LEU A 59 7.27 2.07 -12.37
CA LEU A 59 8.31 1.32 -13.08
C LEU A 59 7.76 0.07 -13.75
N TYR A 60 6.80 -0.60 -13.11
CA TYR A 60 6.27 -1.87 -13.58
C TYR A 60 4.76 -1.89 -13.53
N ASP A 61 4.14 -2.08 -14.70
CA ASP A 61 2.70 -2.20 -14.80
C ASP A 61 2.27 -3.65 -14.92
N PHE A 62 1.19 -4.01 -14.22
CA PHE A 62 0.54 -5.31 -14.34
C PHE A 62 -0.89 -5.30 -13.84
N TYR A 63 -1.67 -6.28 -14.26
CA TYR A 63 -3.03 -6.45 -13.77
C TYR A 63 -3.04 -7.20 -12.44
N LEU A 64 -3.81 -6.67 -11.49
CA LEU A 64 -4.12 -7.31 -10.21
C LEU A 64 -5.63 -7.52 -10.13
N SER A 65 -6.08 -8.68 -9.63
CA SER A 65 -7.51 -8.91 -9.44
C SER A 65 -8.05 -8.03 -8.29
N LEU A 66 -9.33 -7.69 -8.34
CA LEU A 66 -10.00 -6.98 -7.24
C LEU A 66 -9.92 -7.79 -5.94
N GLU A 67 -10.13 -9.12 -6.05
CA GLU A 67 -10.10 -10.02 -4.89
C GLU A 67 -8.73 -10.04 -4.20
N GLU A 68 -7.63 -10.06 -4.97
CA GLU A 68 -6.28 -9.98 -4.40
C GLU A 68 -5.99 -8.61 -3.79
N LEU A 69 -6.43 -7.53 -4.45
CA LEU A 69 -6.27 -6.18 -3.92
C LEU A 69 -7.00 -6.02 -2.57
N GLU A 70 -8.26 -6.47 -2.50
CA GLU A 70 -9.06 -6.49 -1.27
C GLU A 70 -8.42 -7.41 -0.22
N TYR A 71 -7.88 -8.55 -0.61
CA TYR A 71 -7.17 -9.46 0.27
C TYR A 71 -5.94 -8.80 0.90
N TYR A 72 -5.07 -8.17 0.10
CA TYR A 72 -3.88 -7.49 0.63
C TYR A 72 -4.25 -6.31 1.54
N TYR A 73 -5.29 -5.57 1.19
CA TYR A 73 -5.80 -4.47 2.01
C TYR A 73 -6.38 -4.96 3.34
N ALA A 74 -7.25 -5.97 3.31
CA ALA A 74 -7.87 -6.55 4.51
C ALA A 74 -6.84 -7.22 5.43
N LYS A 75 -5.72 -7.70 4.88
CA LYS A 75 -4.59 -8.24 5.66
C LYS A 75 -3.67 -7.17 6.24
N GLY A 76 -3.83 -5.90 5.88
CA GLY A 76 -2.95 -4.81 6.31
C GLY A 76 -1.56 -4.83 5.64
N VAL A 77 -1.39 -5.64 4.58
CA VAL A 77 -0.13 -5.71 3.80
C VAL A 77 0.04 -4.47 2.93
N ILE A 78 -1.09 -3.85 2.53
CA ILE A 78 -1.12 -2.56 1.87
C ILE A 78 -2.06 -1.62 2.62
N GLU A 79 -1.73 -0.33 2.66
CA GLU A 79 -2.56 0.72 3.27
C GLU A 79 -2.78 1.87 2.31
N SER A 80 -3.96 2.48 2.35
CA SER A 80 -4.22 3.70 1.57
C SER A 80 -3.59 4.92 2.22
N ILE A 81 -3.37 6.00 1.46
CA ILE A 81 -2.90 7.28 2.01
C ILE A 81 -3.79 7.74 3.17
N ALA A 82 -5.11 7.65 3.02
CA ALA A 82 -6.05 8.08 4.03
C ALA A 82 -5.93 7.26 5.33
N ASP A 83 -5.66 5.95 5.22
CA ASP A 83 -5.45 5.09 6.39
C ASP A 83 -4.13 5.39 7.11
N VAL A 84 -3.08 5.73 6.36
CA VAL A 84 -1.80 6.17 6.92
C VAL A 84 -1.96 7.52 7.63
N GLU A 85 -2.66 8.47 7.04
CA GLU A 85 -2.99 9.76 7.67
C GLU A 85 -3.80 9.57 8.95
N LEU A 86 -4.82 8.72 8.92
CA LEU A 86 -5.63 8.40 10.09
C LEU A 86 -4.78 7.76 11.19
N SER A 87 -3.86 6.87 10.82
CA SER A 87 -2.91 6.25 11.75
C SER A 87 -1.99 7.27 12.40
N LEU A 88 -1.44 8.22 11.63
CA LEU A 88 -0.62 9.32 12.16
C LEU A 88 -1.39 10.18 13.15
N ASN A 89 -2.64 10.53 12.84
CA ASN A 89 -3.50 11.29 13.73
C ASN A 89 -3.74 10.56 15.07
N TYR A 90 -4.06 9.26 15.00
CA TYR A 90 -4.25 8.45 16.19
C TYR A 90 -2.96 8.31 17.03
N ILE A 91 -1.81 8.10 16.38
CA ILE A 91 -0.52 8.00 17.06
C ILE A 91 -0.19 9.32 17.76
N GLN A 92 -0.40 10.47 17.11
CA GLN A 92 -0.18 11.78 17.73
C GLN A 92 -1.05 11.95 18.97
N PHE A 93 -2.34 11.63 18.88
CA PHE A 93 -3.24 11.65 20.03
C PHE A 93 -2.74 10.78 21.19
N LYS A 94 -2.17 9.60 20.90
CA LYS A 94 -1.59 8.71 21.92
C LYS A 94 -0.28 9.22 22.53
N ILE A 95 0.53 9.94 21.76
CA ILE A 95 1.70 10.65 22.29
C ILE A 95 1.24 11.74 23.27
N ASP A 96 0.23 12.51 22.91
CA ASP A 96 -0.31 13.58 23.77
C ASP A 96 -0.89 12.99 25.08
N GLU A 97 -1.65 11.90 25.00
CA GLU A 97 -2.17 11.18 26.17
C GLU A 97 -1.05 10.65 27.09
N ALA A 98 0.04 10.12 26.51
CA ALA A 98 1.19 9.65 27.27
C ALA A 98 1.90 10.79 28.01
N LEU A 99 2.01 11.96 27.37
CA LEU A 99 2.58 13.17 28.01
C LEU A 99 1.69 13.67 29.15
N ASP A 100 0.37 13.70 28.96
CA ASP A 100 -0.59 14.14 29.98
C ASP A 100 -0.58 13.24 31.22
N THR A 101 -0.35 11.95 31.03
CA THR A 101 -0.32 10.93 32.09
C THR A 101 1.08 10.69 32.68
N GLY A 102 2.13 11.22 32.04
CA GLY A 102 3.53 10.99 32.42
C GLY A 102 4.00 9.56 32.16
N ASP A 103 3.38 8.84 31.22
CA ASP A 103 3.73 7.46 30.86
C ASP A 103 4.86 7.43 29.83
N GLU A 104 6.09 7.26 30.32
CA GLU A 104 7.30 7.25 29.49
C GLU A 104 7.35 6.06 28.52
N GLU A 105 6.85 4.89 28.93
CA GLU A 105 6.87 3.68 28.08
C GLU A 105 5.93 3.87 26.89
N LEU A 106 4.72 4.36 27.16
CA LEU A 106 3.72 4.66 26.14
C LEU A 106 4.21 5.75 25.18
N PHE A 107 4.83 6.80 25.73
CA PHE A 107 5.39 7.89 24.94
C PHE A 107 6.49 7.39 24.00
N CYS A 108 7.45 6.60 24.51
CA CYS A 108 8.53 6.04 23.71
C CYS A 108 7.99 5.12 22.61
N HIS A 109 7.05 4.24 22.95
CA HIS A 109 6.42 3.31 22.01
C HIS A 109 5.73 4.06 20.85
N PHE A 110 4.86 5.02 21.15
CA PHE A 110 4.12 5.74 20.12
C PHE A 110 4.99 6.72 19.34
N THR A 111 6.02 7.31 19.94
CA THR A 111 6.99 8.15 19.22
C THR A 111 7.75 7.34 18.18
N GLN A 112 8.22 6.13 18.52
CA GLN A 112 8.87 5.24 17.54
C GLN A 112 7.91 4.88 16.40
N LYS A 113 6.67 4.51 16.72
CA LYS A 113 5.64 4.20 15.73
C LYS A 113 5.31 5.40 14.83
N TYR A 114 5.32 6.62 15.38
CA TYR A 114 5.12 7.84 14.62
C TYR A 114 6.22 8.05 13.57
N ILE A 115 7.48 7.86 13.97
CA ILE A 115 8.63 7.97 13.06
C ILE A 115 8.52 6.98 11.90
N GLU A 116 8.24 5.72 12.20
CA GLU A 116 8.06 4.66 11.19
C GLU A 116 6.90 4.97 10.23
N THR A 117 5.75 5.33 10.77
CA THR A 117 4.55 5.66 9.97
C THR A 117 4.77 6.91 9.12
N ARG A 118 5.46 7.92 9.65
CA ARG A 118 5.76 9.15 8.92
C ARG A 118 6.76 8.90 7.80
N ALA A 119 7.71 8.00 7.99
CA ALA A 119 8.64 7.59 6.93
C ALA A 119 7.89 6.95 5.75
N LEU A 120 6.87 6.11 6.02
CA LEU A 120 6.00 5.55 4.98
C LEU A 120 5.21 6.66 4.26
N MET A 121 4.61 7.59 5.00
CA MET A 121 3.88 8.72 4.41
C MET A 121 4.76 9.56 3.47
N LEU A 122 5.98 9.87 3.89
CA LEU A 122 6.95 10.62 3.08
C LEU A 122 7.30 9.88 1.78
N LYS A 123 7.38 8.55 1.77
CA LYS A 123 7.61 7.78 0.54
C LYS A 123 6.46 7.98 -0.46
N ILE A 124 5.21 7.95 0.01
CA ILE A 124 4.04 8.16 -0.85
C ILE A 124 3.96 9.60 -1.34
N GLU A 125 4.15 10.58 -0.46
CA GLU A 125 4.14 12.01 -0.83
C GLU A 125 5.18 12.29 -1.93
N ASN A 126 6.40 11.76 -1.78
CA ASN A 126 7.47 11.88 -2.77
C ASN A 126 7.10 11.19 -4.10
N TYR A 127 6.43 10.04 -4.06
CA TYR A 127 5.95 9.37 -5.26
C TYR A 127 4.91 10.23 -5.99
N VAL A 128 3.88 10.69 -5.28
CA VAL A 128 2.78 11.48 -5.84
C VAL A 128 3.32 12.78 -6.47
N GLN A 129 4.29 13.44 -5.82
CA GLN A 129 4.94 14.63 -6.38
C GLN A 129 5.71 14.33 -7.67
N LYS A 130 6.40 13.18 -7.76
CA LYS A 130 7.15 12.79 -8.96
C LYS A 130 6.25 12.47 -10.16
N VAL A 131 5.09 11.87 -9.91
CA VAL A 131 4.16 11.43 -10.98
C VAL A 131 3.20 12.56 -11.41
N ALA A 132 3.03 13.59 -10.57
CA ALA A 132 2.22 14.77 -10.90
C ALA A 132 2.93 15.82 -11.79
N LEU A 133 4.25 15.66 -12.02
CA LEU A 133 5.09 16.52 -12.87
C LEU A 133 5.25 15.91 -14.27
#